data_AF-A0A540W4U0-F1
#
_entry.id   AF-A0A540W4U0-F1
#
_cell.length_a   1.000
_cell.length_b   1.000
_cell.length_c   1.000
_cell.angle_alpha   90.00
_cell.angle_beta   90.00
_cell.angle_gamma   90.00
#
_symmetry.space_group_name_H-M   'P 1'
#
loop_
_entity.id
_entity.type
_entity.pdbx_description
1 polymer ?
#
loop_
_entity_poly.entity_id
_entity_poly.type
_entity_poly.pdbx_seq_one_letter_code
_entity_poly.pdbx_strand_id
1 'polypeptide(L)'
;MAGLQGLQALQGSAGRQQGPTGVIRRRQAIAIGTLFGLGFLGLLLYTTGAPHPLSALGAGVMIACATTVAGALVGFLFGIPHVLGSGTGASTATGTPGSANSAPLSGQYIANTNLEQVSDWLTKLLLGVGLTQLGSIWQGARRLGRALSPALGGRTDATPFAAALVLYFVILGFLGGWLATRLLLAGALTRADGAALHLFTSAQEQLKEGNEVGAEDLRVQAMGRLGKFAHQAGQPGPEQPAASVSQVAEVRAGAKRSPATPDEVRGLFASDDEGLRLQALALTQGNAALGDFESVLEYIEHPRSAFEHYNALLAARGMLSRLGRDQRMRLRTAVINQLLAPDGIPDASDRRWIAERILAKLDAIGHLPAARPSGV
;
A
#
# COMPACT_ATOMS: atom_id res chain seq x y z
N MET A 1 3.05 -11.87 -50.95
CA MET A 1 3.93 -11.95 -49.76
C MET A 1 4.61 -10.61 -49.49
N ALA A 2 3.84 -9.59 -49.08
CA ALA A 2 4.39 -8.26 -48.73
C ALA A 2 3.71 -7.64 -47.48
N GLY A 3 2.87 -8.42 -46.77
CA GLY A 3 2.11 -7.94 -45.62
C GLY A 3 2.67 -8.34 -44.24
N LEU A 4 3.72 -9.15 -44.18
CA LEU A 4 4.26 -9.69 -42.92
C LEU A 4 5.54 -9.00 -42.43
N GLN A 5 6.18 -8.16 -43.25
CA GLN A 5 7.38 -7.40 -42.84
C GLN A 5 7.04 -6.09 -42.11
N GLY A 6 5.82 -5.56 -42.24
CA GLY A 6 5.39 -4.32 -41.57
C GLY A 6 5.11 -4.48 -40.07
N LEU A 7 4.80 -5.70 -39.59
CA LEU A 7 4.48 -5.96 -38.18
C LEU A 7 5.72 -6.24 -37.32
N GLN A 8 6.85 -6.64 -37.91
CA GLN A 8 8.11 -6.81 -37.18
C GLN A 8 8.84 -5.48 -36.94
N ALA A 9 8.60 -4.45 -37.76
CA ALA A 9 9.19 -3.13 -37.59
C ALA A 9 8.57 -2.32 -36.42
N LEU A 10 7.36 -2.67 -35.98
CA LEU A 10 6.70 -2.04 -34.82
C LEU A 10 7.00 -2.71 -33.47
N GLN A 11 7.68 -3.87 -33.47
CA GLN A 11 8.12 -4.55 -32.24
C GLN A 11 9.58 -4.20 -31.86
N GLY A 12 10.34 -3.54 -32.74
CA GLY A 12 11.75 -3.16 -32.51
C GLY A 12 11.97 -1.82 -31.80
N SER A 13 10.91 -1.02 -31.58
CA SER A 13 10.99 0.33 -30.99
C SER A 13 10.34 0.43 -29.61
N ALA A 14 10.17 -0.69 -28.91
CA ALA A 14 10.12 -0.71 -27.45
C ALA A 14 11.54 -0.53 -26.89
N GLY A 15 12.22 0.53 -27.33
CA GLY A 15 13.38 1.03 -26.62
C GLY A 15 12.94 1.23 -25.18
N ARG A 16 13.58 0.52 -24.25
CA ARG A 16 13.48 0.76 -22.82
C ARG A 16 13.62 2.26 -22.60
N GLN A 17 12.51 2.99 -22.59
CA GLN A 17 12.44 4.32 -22.03
C GLN A 17 12.61 4.07 -20.54
N GLN A 18 13.87 3.95 -20.13
CA GLN A 18 14.25 4.14 -18.74
C GLN A 18 13.77 5.54 -18.44
N GLY A 19 12.59 5.64 -17.81
CA GLY A 19 12.08 6.92 -17.37
C GLY A 19 13.18 7.67 -16.61
N PRO A 20 13.10 9.01 -16.49
CA PRO A 20 14.13 9.82 -15.85
C PRO A 20 14.57 9.29 -14.46
N THR A 21 13.68 8.57 -13.77
CA THR A 21 13.93 7.86 -12.51
C THR A 21 14.92 6.70 -12.60
N GLY A 22 14.95 5.93 -13.70
CA GLY A 22 15.86 4.80 -13.91
C GLY A 22 17.31 5.25 -14.12
N VAL A 23 17.50 6.37 -14.83
CA VAL A 23 18.82 6.95 -15.07
C VAL A 23 19.44 7.47 -13.76
N ILE A 24 18.65 8.11 -12.91
CA ILE A 24 19.10 8.63 -11.60
C ILE A 24 19.50 7.49 -10.66
N ARG A 25 18.69 6.43 -10.56
CA ARG A 25 19.01 5.26 -9.73
C ARG A 25 20.29 4.56 -10.18
N ARG A 26 20.49 4.42 -11.49
CA ARG A 26 21.71 3.84 -12.05
C ARG A 26 22.94 4.69 -11.73
N ARG A 27 22.85 6.02 -11.84
CA ARG A 27 23.94 6.94 -11.48
C ARG A 27 24.29 6.86 -9.99
N GLN A 28 23.28 6.79 -9.12
CA GLN A 28 23.49 6.63 -7.67
C GLN A 28 24.17 5.31 -7.33
N ALA A 29 23.74 4.20 -7.94
CA ALA A 29 24.36 2.89 -7.75
C ALA A 29 25.83 2.87 -8.22
N ILE A 30 26.13 3.51 -9.35
CA ILE A 30 27.51 3.66 -9.85
C ILE A 30 28.34 4.48 -8.86
N ALA A 31 27.85 5.63 -8.40
CA ALA A 31 28.59 6.47 -7.46
C ALA A 31 28.92 5.75 -6.14
N ILE A 32 27.94 5.04 -5.57
CA ILE A 32 28.15 4.24 -4.36
C ILE A 32 29.16 3.11 -4.63
N GLY A 33 28.99 2.37 -5.74
CA GLY A 33 29.90 1.31 -6.14
C GLY A 33 31.35 1.79 -6.28
N THR A 34 31.56 2.97 -6.86
CA THR A 34 32.89 3.58 -6.98
C THR A 34 33.52 3.90 -5.62
N LEU A 35 32.74 4.39 -4.66
CA LEU A 35 33.24 4.67 -3.31
C LEU A 35 33.64 3.37 -2.59
N PHE A 36 32.79 2.34 -2.61
CA PHE A 36 33.15 1.02 -2.07
C PHE A 36 34.40 0.46 -2.73
N GLY A 37 34.50 0.55 -4.07
CA GLY A 37 35.67 0.12 -4.83
C GLY A 37 36.96 0.85 -4.42
N LEU A 38 36.89 2.17 -4.18
CA LEU A 38 38.04 2.95 -3.73
C LEU A 38 38.50 2.53 -2.33
N GLY A 39 37.57 2.26 -1.42
CA GLY A 39 37.89 1.75 -0.08
C GLY A 39 38.59 0.40 -0.11
N PHE A 40 38.07 -0.54 -0.92
CA PHE A 40 38.69 -1.86 -1.09
C PHE A 40 40.03 -1.79 -1.83
N LEU A 41 40.18 -0.89 -2.80
CA LEU A 41 41.46 -0.65 -3.47
C LEU A 41 42.52 -0.12 -2.49
N GLY A 42 42.14 0.84 -1.63
CA GLY A 42 43.03 1.34 -0.57
C GLY A 42 43.46 0.24 0.40
N LEU A 43 42.54 -0.65 0.78
CA LEU A 43 42.84 -1.82 1.60
C LEU A 43 43.79 -2.81 0.90
N LEU A 44 43.54 -3.11 -0.38
CA LEU A 44 44.40 -3.97 -1.18
C LEU A 44 45.83 -3.42 -1.23
N LEU A 45 45.98 -2.14 -1.59
CA LEU A 45 47.28 -1.47 -1.66
C LEU A 45 48.00 -1.48 -0.31
N TYR A 46 47.28 -1.18 0.79
CA TYR A 46 47.84 -1.18 2.14
C TYR A 46 48.40 -2.55 2.55
N THR A 47 47.62 -3.61 2.30
CA THR A 47 47.96 -4.97 2.77
C THR A 47 49.14 -5.59 2.04
N THR A 48 49.51 -5.11 0.84
CA THR A 48 50.70 -5.58 0.11
C THR A 48 52.01 -5.37 0.88
N GLY A 49 52.05 -4.37 1.77
CA GLY A 49 53.21 -4.08 2.61
C GLY A 49 53.19 -4.79 3.96
N ALA A 50 52.24 -5.70 4.22
CA ALA A 50 52.15 -6.45 5.47
C ALA A 50 52.98 -7.74 5.42
N PRO A 51 53.46 -8.26 6.58
CA PRO A 51 54.22 -9.52 6.63
C PRO A 51 53.46 -10.73 6.05
N HIS A 52 52.14 -10.74 6.24
CA HIS A 52 51.22 -11.74 5.71
C HIS A 52 50.07 -11.04 4.97
N PRO A 53 50.26 -10.71 3.67
CA PRO A 53 49.35 -9.81 2.95
C PRO A 53 47.95 -10.40 2.76
N LEU A 54 47.85 -11.70 2.48
CA LEU A 54 46.57 -12.38 2.27
C LEU A 54 45.72 -12.44 3.54
N SER A 55 46.31 -12.73 4.69
CA SER A 55 45.58 -12.76 5.97
C SER A 55 45.17 -11.35 6.40
N ALA A 56 46.04 -10.35 6.21
CA ALA A 56 45.74 -8.96 6.49
C ALA A 56 44.61 -8.42 5.61
N LEU A 57 44.59 -8.80 4.32
CA LEU A 57 43.51 -8.49 3.38
C LEU A 57 42.20 -9.14 3.81
N GLY A 58 42.21 -10.43 4.13
CA GLY A 58 41.03 -11.15 4.62
C GLY A 58 40.44 -10.52 5.88
N ALA A 59 41.29 -10.21 6.86
CA ALA A 59 40.88 -9.52 8.08
C ALA A 59 40.29 -8.13 7.79
N GLY A 60 40.95 -7.34 6.93
CA GLY A 60 40.49 -6.01 6.55
C GLY A 60 39.15 -6.03 5.82
N VAL A 61 38.91 -7.01 4.94
CA VAL A 61 37.62 -7.17 4.24
C VAL A 61 36.52 -7.52 5.24
N MET A 62 36.77 -8.43 6.17
CA MET A 62 35.78 -8.77 7.21
C MET A 62 35.45 -7.58 8.11
N ILE A 63 36.46 -6.78 8.50
CA ILE A 63 36.26 -5.54 9.25
C ILE A 63 35.42 -4.55 8.43
N ALA A 64 35.73 -4.36 7.15
CA ALA A 64 34.99 -3.47 6.25
C ALA A 64 33.53 -3.91 6.07
N CYS A 65 33.26 -5.21 5.90
CA CYS A 65 31.90 -5.74 5.81
C CYS A 65 31.12 -5.57 7.11
N ALA A 66 31.72 -5.93 8.26
CA ALA A 66 31.06 -5.82 9.56
C ALA A 66 30.68 -4.37 9.89
N THR A 67 31.59 -3.42 9.62
CA THR A 67 31.36 -1.99 9.83
C THR A 67 30.33 -1.42 8.86
N THR A 68 30.33 -1.88 7.61
CA THR A 68 29.30 -1.53 6.62
C THR A 68 27.92 -1.98 7.09
N VAL A 69 27.77 -3.21 7.58
CA VAL A 69 26.49 -3.74 8.09
C VAL A 69 26.01 -2.96 9.31
N ALA A 70 26.91 -2.69 10.26
CA ALA A 70 26.59 -1.89 11.45
C ALA A 70 26.13 -0.47 11.05
N GLY A 71 26.86 0.18 10.15
CA GLY A 71 26.49 1.48 9.59
C GLY A 71 25.14 1.42 8.90
N ALA A 72 24.91 0.43 8.03
CA ALA A 72 23.67 0.28 7.26
C ALA A 72 22.45 0.04 8.13
N LEU A 73 22.59 -0.70 9.24
CA LEU A 73 21.51 -0.88 10.22
C LEU A 73 21.12 0.45 10.87
N VAL A 74 22.09 1.27 11.26
CA VAL A 74 21.80 2.62 11.78
C VAL A 74 21.18 3.48 10.67
N GLY A 75 21.76 3.48 9.47
CA GLY A 75 21.22 4.21 8.32
C GLY A 75 19.79 3.83 7.98
N PHE A 76 19.46 2.54 8.06
CA PHE A 76 18.10 2.01 7.90
C PHE A 76 17.14 2.64 8.90
N LEU A 77 17.47 2.62 10.20
CA LEU A 77 16.62 3.21 11.25
C LEU A 77 16.34 4.70 10.99
N PHE A 78 17.36 5.45 10.55
CA PHE A 78 17.21 6.86 10.21
C PHE A 78 16.44 7.10 8.91
N GLY A 79 16.43 6.11 8.00
CA GLY A 79 15.79 6.17 6.69
C GLY A 79 14.30 5.84 6.69
N ILE A 80 13.75 5.31 7.79
CA ILE A 80 12.32 4.97 7.89
C ILE A 80 11.47 6.24 7.73
N PRO A 81 10.53 6.30 6.76
CA PRO A 81 9.65 7.45 6.59
C PRO A 81 8.58 7.48 7.70
N HIS A 82 8.27 8.67 8.22
CA HIS A 82 7.19 8.87 9.20
C HIS A 82 5.89 9.25 8.48
N VAL A 83 4.80 8.57 8.81
CA VAL A 83 3.46 8.95 8.37
C VAL A 83 2.90 9.99 9.34
N LEU A 84 2.58 11.20 8.86
CA LEU A 84 1.67 12.07 9.63
C LEU A 84 0.26 11.52 9.44
N GLY A 85 -0.22 10.81 10.46
CA GLY A 85 -1.54 10.20 10.42
C GLY A 85 -1.79 9.17 11.50
N SER A 86 -1.19 9.31 12.67
CA SER A 86 -1.57 8.56 13.88
C SER A 86 -1.24 9.44 15.07
N GLY A 87 -2.08 10.44 15.32
CA GLY A 87 -2.04 11.17 16.58
C GLY A 87 -2.34 10.20 17.73
N THR A 88 -1.31 9.60 18.31
CA THR A 88 -1.29 9.25 19.74
C THR A 88 -1.07 10.53 20.54
N GLY A 89 -1.98 11.48 20.36
CA GLY A 89 -2.21 12.62 21.23
C GLY A 89 -3.55 12.39 21.90
N ALA A 90 -3.51 12.15 23.21
CA ALA A 90 -4.63 11.87 24.08
C ALA A 90 -5.88 12.71 23.75
N SER A 91 -6.99 12.04 23.45
CA SER A 91 -8.34 12.61 23.57
C SER A 91 -9.00 12.02 24.82
N THR A 92 -8.66 12.58 25.97
CA THR A 92 -9.54 12.58 27.14
C THR A 92 -10.62 13.63 26.92
N ALA A 93 -11.89 13.18 26.84
CA ALA A 93 -13.17 13.89 27.09
C ALA A 93 -13.40 15.24 26.35
N THR A 94 -14.53 15.54 25.70
CA THR A 94 -15.94 15.36 26.08
C THR A 94 -16.84 15.83 24.91
N GLY A 95 -17.91 15.09 24.61
CA GLY A 95 -19.21 15.55 24.06
C GLY A 95 -19.29 16.44 22.81
N THR A 96 -19.75 15.87 21.68
CA THR A 96 -20.92 16.29 20.87
C THR A 96 -20.99 15.42 19.58
N PRO A 97 -22.05 14.62 19.33
CA PRO A 97 -22.18 13.85 18.10
C PRO A 97 -22.90 14.68 17.02
N GLY A 98 -22.19 15.13 15.99
CA GLY A 98 -22.84 15.90 14.92
C GLY A 98 -21.92 16.52 13.88
N SER A 99 -21.24 15.69 13.09
CA SER A 99 -20.84 15.97 11.69
C SER A 99 -19.82 14.92 11.23
N ALA A 100 -20.31 13.85 10.60
CA ALA A 100 -19.47 12.96 9.80
C ALA A 100 -19.19 13.63 8.45
N ASN A 101 -18.50 14.78 8.47
CA ASN A 101 -17.92 15.36 7.27
C ASN A 101 -16.55 14.71 7.06
N SER A 102 -16.50 13.86 6.04
CA SER A 102 -15.35 13.43 5.25
C SER A 102 -14.05 14.18 5.56
N ALA A 103 -13.30 13.70 6.56
CA ALA A 103 -11.92 14.11 6.72
C ALA A 103 -11.13 13.54 5.53
N PRO A 104 -10.49 14.37 4.69
CA PRO A 104 -9.58 13.84 3.69
C PRO A 104 -8.42 13.18 4.43
N LEU A 105 -8.33 11.85 4.35
CA LEU A 105 -7.13 11.10 4.75
C LEU A 105 -6.03 11.40 3.73
N SER A 106 -5.43 12.59 3.83
CA SER A 106 -4.15 12.89 3.22
C SER A 106 -3.08 12.10 3.96
N GLY A 107 -2.87 10.84 3.54
CA GLY A 107 -1.68 10.03 3.83
C GLY A 107 -0.45 10.63 3.13
N GLN A 108 -0.20 11.92 3.37
CA GLN A 108 0.91 12.64 2.79
C GLN A 108 2.14 12.30 3.64
N TYR A 109 2.93 11.37 3.14
CA TYR A 109 4.26 11.09 3.68
C TYR A 109 5.06 12.39 3.64
N ILE A 110 5.29 12.97 4.82
CA ILE A 110 6.15 14.15 4.92
C ILE A 110 7.59 13.70 4.75
N ALA A 111 8.36 14.48 3.99
CA ALA A 111 9.78 14.25 3.82
C ALA A 111 10.46 14.19 5.20
N ASN A 112 11.18 13.11 5.46
CA ASN A 112 11.87 12.88 6.72
C ASN A 112 12.93 13.99 6.95
N THR A 113 12.73 14.81 8.00
CA THR A 113 13.63 15.90 8.43
C THR A 113 14.70 15.44 9.43
N ASN A 114 14.84 14.14 9.70
CA ASN A 114 15.81 13.62 10.68
C ASN A 114 17.26 14.03 10.34
N LEU A 115 17.65 14.03 9.07
CA LEU A 115 19.00 14.47 8.69
C LEU A 115 19.20 15.99 8.82
N GLU A 116 18.14 16.77 8.62
CA GLU A 116 18.17 18.22 8.84
C GLU A 116 18.38 18.52 10.33
N GLN A 117 17.63 17.82 11.20
CA GLN A 117 17.77 17.93 12.66
C GLN A 117 19.14 17.45 13.15
N VAL A 118 19.66 16.34 12.63
CA VAL A 118 21.00 15.86 12.96
C VAL A 118 22.07 16.82 12.45
N SER A 119 21.90 17.43 11.27
CA SER A 119 22.83 18.43 10.74
C SER A 119 22.86 19.70 11.60
N ASP A 120 21.70 20.17 12.05
CA ASP A 120 21.59 21.30 12.97
C ASP A 120 22.24 20.98 14.33
N TRP A 121 21.97 19.79 14.88
CA TRP A 121 22.60 19.31 16.12
C TRP A 121 24.12 19.15 15.97
N LEU A 122 24.60 18.58 14.87
CA LEU A 122 26.03 18.40 14.58
C LEU A 122 26.73 19.76 14.46
N THR A 123 26.10 20.72 13.78
CA THR A 123 26.65 22.06 13.62
C THR A 123 26.73 22.79 14.97
N LYS A 124 25.71 22.68 15.82
CA LYS A 124 25.74 23.19 17.20
C LYS A 124 26.79 22.50 18.07
N LEU A 125 27.03 21.20 17.85
CA LEU A 125 28.07 20.44 18.55
C LEU A 125 29.47 20.87 18.10
N LEU A 126 29.70 21.11 16.81
CA LEU A 126 30.96 21.67 16.31
C LEU A 126 31.22 23.10 16.83
N LEU A 127 30.18 23.92 16.99
CA LEU A 127 30.30 25.33 17.39
C LEU A 127 30.34 25.56 18.92
N GLY A 128 29.89 24.62 19.75
CA GLY A 128 29.73 24.86 21.20
C GLY A 128 30.16 23.71 22.12
N VAL A 129 29.46 22.57 22.09
CA VAL A 129 29.57 21.52 23.13
C VAL A 129 30.58 20.42 22.78
N GLY A 130 30.95 20.27 21.51
CA GLY A 130 31.79 19.18 21.01
C GLY A 130 33.24 19.20 21.49
N LEU A 131 33.77 20.35 21.89
CA LEU A 131 35.19 20.50 22.24
C LEU A 131 35.61 19.62 23.45
N THR A 132 34.66 19.26 24.32
CA THR A 132 34.94 18.40 25.50
C THR A 132 34.75 16.91 25.22
N GLN A 133 33.79 16.52 24.36
CA GLN A 133 33.51 15.11 24.03
C GLN A 133 34.28 14.58 22.81
N LEU A 134 34.79 15.45 21.92
CA LEU A 134 35.62 14.99 20.79
C LEU A 134 36.84 14.18 21.26
N GLY A 135 37.40 14.53 22.43
CA GLY A 135 38.52 13.81 23.01
C GLY A 135 38.21 12.35 23.32
N SER A 136 37.02 12.02 23.83
CA SER A 136 36.65 10.64 24.17
C SER A 136 36.37 9.81 22.90
N ILE A 137 35.75 10.40 21.88
CA ILE A 137 35.52 9.78 20.57
C ILE A 137 36.86 9.43 19.91
N TRP A 138 37.81 10.38 19.90
CA TRP A 138 39.14 10.17 19.34
C TRP A 138 39.92 9.08 20.10
N GLN A 139 39.80 9.04 21.43
CA GLN A 139 40.39 7.96 22.23
C GLN A 139 39.75 6.60 21.93
N GLY A 140 38.44 6.53 21.75
CA GLY A 140 37.73 5.32 21.33
C GLY A 140 38.20 4.81 19.98
N ALA A 141 38.29 5.71 18.97
CA ALA A 141 38.80 5.39 17.65
C ALA A 141 40.25 4.87 17.70
N ARG A 142 41.11 5.49 18.51
CA ARG A 142 42.49 5.00 18.74
C ARG A 142 42.53 3.64 19.43
N ARG A 143 41.68 3.39 20.43
CA ARG A 143 41.59 2.08 21.11
C ARG A 143 41.16 0.99 20.15
N LEU A 144 40.14 1.26 19.33
CA LEU A 144 39.67 0.35 18.29
C LEU A 144 40.76 0.09 17.24
N GLY A 145 41.43 1.15 16.77
CA GLY A 145 42.55 1.02 15.84
C GLY A 145 43.68 0.15 16.39
N ARG A 146 44.05 0.31 17.67
CA ARG A 146 45.06 -0.54 18.32
C ARG A 146 44.62 -1.99 18.43
N ALA A 147 43.34 -2.23 18.72
CA ALA A 147 42.80 -3.59 18.84
C ALA A 147 42.79 -4.33 17.48
N LEU A 148 42.56 -3.61 16.38
CA LEU A 148 42.50 -4.16 15.03
C LEU A 148 43.86 -4.19 14.31
N SER A 149 44.82 -3.38 14.76
CA SER A 149 46.18 -3.26 14.20
C SER A 149 46.89 -4.61 14.00
N PRO A 150 46.87 -5.58 14.95
CA PRO A 150 47.51 -6.88 14.75
C PRO A 150 46.91 -7.68 13.59
N ALA A 151 45.59 -7.61 13.39
CA ALA A 151 44.90 -8.31 12.32
C ALA A 151 45.27 -7.77 10.93
N LEU A 152 45.73 -6.52 10.85
CA LEU A 152 46.14 -5.84 9.62
C LEU A 152 47.66 -5.90 9.38
N GLY A 153 48.39 -6.74 10.13
CA GLY A 153 49.83 -6.95 9.96
C GLY A 153 50.72 -6.22 10.95
N GLY A 154 50.16 -5.50 11.94
CA GLY A 154 50.89 -5.02 13.12
C GLY A 154 51.96 -3.95 12.89
N ARG A 155 51.97 -3.31 11.72
CA ARG A 155 52.90 -2.22 11.39
C ARG A 155 52.67 -0.97 12.25
N THR A 156 53.66 -0.08 12.29
CA THR A 156 53.59 1.20 13.04
C THR A 156 52.45 2.11 12.56
N ASP A 157 52.04 1.98 11.30
CA ASP A 157 50.94 2.72 10.67
C ASP A 157 49.60 1.96 10.65
N ALA A 158 49.55 0.72 11.15
CA ALA A 158 48.33 -0.10 11.10
C ALA A 158 47.23 0.40 12.05
N THR A 159 47.60 1.00 13.18
CA THR A 159 46.63 1.60 14.11
C THR A 159 45.82 2.75 13.49
N PRO A 160 46.45 3.80 12.91
CA PRO A 160 45.69 4.87 12.26
C PRO A 160 44.95 4.38 11.00
N PHE A 161 45.52 3.43 10.24
CA PHE A 161 44.84 2.84 9.09
C PHE A 161 43.57 2.08 9.49
N ALA A 162 43.63 1.25 10.53
CA ALA A 162 42.47 0.52 11.05
C ALA A 162 41.33 1.45 11.48
N ALA A 163 41.66 2.54 12.17
CA ALA A 163 40.67 3.54 12.57
C ALA A 163 40.02 4.22 11.35
N ALA A 164 40.82 4.58 10.35
CA ALA A 164 40.31 5.16 9.10
C ALA A 164 39.43 4.18 8.32
N LEU A 165 39.83 2.91 8.24
CA LEU A 165 39.08 1.84 7.57
C LEU A 165 37.68 1.67 8.19
N VAL A 166 37.61 1.55 9.51
CA VAL A 166 36.34 1.44 10.23
C VAL A 166 35.47 2.67 9.98
N LEU A 167 36.03 3.87 10.15
CA LEU A 167 35.29 5.12 9.97
C LEU A 167 34.72 5.23 8.55
N TYR A 168 35.53 4.90 7.55
CA TYR A 168 35.16 4.95 6.14
C TYR A 168 33.97 4.04 5.83
N PHE A 169 34.07 2.76 6.21
CA PHE A 169 33.03 1.78 5.89
C PHE A 169 31.77 1.91 6.78
N VAL A 170 31.88 2.41 8.01
CA VAL A 170 30.70 2.81 8.81
C VAL A 170 29.93 3.92 8.11
N ILE A 171 30.60 4.97 7.64
CA ILE A 171 29.95 6.10 6.97
C ILE A 171 29.29 5.65 5.66
N LEU A 172 29.98 4.83 4.86
CA LEU A 172 29.41 4.27 3.63
C LEU A 172 28.23 3.35 3.91
N GLY A 173 28.34 2.49 4.93
CA GLY A 173 27.25 1.66 5.39
C GLY A 173 26.03 2.49 5.77
N PHE A 174 26.21 3.50 6.62
CA PHE A 174 25.15 4.41 7.03
C PHE A 174 24.48 5.10 5.86
N LEU A 175 25.26 5.74 4.98
CA LEU A 175 24.70 6.45 3.82
C LEU A 175 24.01 5.50 2.85
N GLY A 176 24.57 4.32 2.62
CA GLY A 176 24.00 3.27 1.80
C GLY A 176 22.68 2.74 2.34
N GLY A 177 22.64 2.37 3.63
CA GLY A 177 21.43 1.89 4.31
C GLY A 177 20.34 2.95 4.36
N TRP A 178 20.70 4.20 4.67
CA TRP A 178 19.77 5.33 4.66
C TRP A 178 19.17 5.59 3.28
N LEU A 179 20.02 5.67 2.24
CA LEU A 179 19.57 5.95 0.88
C LEU A 179 18.73 4.80 0.32
N ALA A 180 19.15 3.55 0.56
CA ALA A 180 18.41 2.37 0.14
C ALA A 180 17.02 2.33 0.79
N THR A 181 16.93 2.57 2.10
CA THR A 181 15.65 2.61 2.81
C THR A 181 14.77 3.72 2.26
N ARG A 182 15.31 4.92 2.06
CA ARG A 182 14.55 6.05 1.52
C ARG A 182 14.06 5.83 0.08
N LEU A 183 14.85 5.19 -0.79
CA LEU A 183 14.47 4.99 -2.19
C LEU A 183 13.56 3.77 -2.40
N LEU A 184 13.78 2.69 -1.64
CA LEU A 184 13.06 1.43 -1.80
C LEU A 184 11.77 1.44 -0.99
N LEU A 185 11.83 1.77 0.31
CA LEU A 185 10.68 1.69 1.20
C LEU A 185 9.69 2.81 0.93
N ALA A 186 10.14 4.07 0.87
CA ALA A 186 9.24 5.18 0.53
C ALA A 186 8.67 5.01 -0.89
N GLY A 187 9.51 4.59 -1.85
CA GLY A 187 9.05 4.31 -3.20
C GLY A 187 8.05 3.15 -3.29
N ALA A 188 8.14 2.14 -2.42
CA ALA A 188 7.16 1.05 -2.36
C ALA A 188 5.83 1.51 -1.73
N LEU A 189 5.91 2.22 -0.60
CA LEU A 189 4.75 2.75 0.10
C LEU A 189 3.97 3.77 -0.75
N THR A 190 4.65 4.74 -1.37
CA THR A 190 4.00 5.72 -2.26
C THR A 190 3.34 5.05 -3.47
N ARG A 191 3.91 3.97 -4.01
CA ARG A 191 3.28 3.22 -5.11
C ARG A 191 2.04 2.47 -4.65
N ALA A 192 2.06 1.88 -3.45
CA ALA A 192 0.91 1.21 -2.86
C ALA A 192 -0.23 2.20 -2.58
N ASP A 193 0.08 3.34 -1.96
CA ASP A 193 -0.91 4.36 -1.59
C ASP A 193 -1.43 5.15 -2.80
N GLY A 194 -0.57 5.42 -3.80
CA GLY A 194 -0.97 6.10 -5.03
C GLY A 194 -2.01 5.31 -5.82
N ALA A 195 -1.93 3.98 -5.82
CA ALA A 195 -2.95 3.13 -6.44
C ALA A 195 -4.31 3.24 -5.71
N ALA A 196 -4.30 3.25 -4.38
CA ALA A 196 -5.53 3.44 -3.59
C ALA A 196 -6.14 4.83 -3.82
N LEU A 197 -5.31 5.88 -3.88
CA LEU A 197 -5.76 7.25 -4.15
C LEU A 197 -6.40 7.39 -5.54
N HIS A 198 -5.81 6.76 -6.56
CA HIS A 198 -6.39 6.74 -7.89
C HIS A 198 -7.78 6.10 -7.88
N LEU A 199 -7.94 4.95 -7.21
CA LEU A 199 -9.24 4.27 -7.06
C LEU A 199 -10.28 5.15 -6.34
N PHE A 200 -9.88 5.87 -5.27
CA PHE A 200 -10.78 6.82 -4.60
C PHE A 200 -11.19 7.98 -5.51
N THR A 201 -10.26 8.49 -6.31
CA THR A 201 -10.56 9.57 -7.27
C THR A 201 -11.54 9.08 -8.33
N SER A 202 -11.30 7.91 -8.91
CA SER A 202 -12.23 7.27 -9.86
C SER A 202 -13.60 6.99 -9.23
N ALA A 203 -13.65 6.60 -7.95
CA ALA A 203 -14.91 6.42 -7.24
C ALA A 203 -15.71 7.73 -7.08
N GLN A 204 -15.02 8.84 -6.84
CA GLN A 204 -15.68 10.15 -6.79
C GLN A 204 -16.24 10.55 -8.15
N GLU A 205 -15.51 10.27 -9.24
CA GLU A 205 -15.99 10.56 -10.59
C GLU A 205 -17.24 9.75 -10.93
N GLN A 206 -17.24 8.44 -10.62
CA GLN A 206 -18.43 7.60 -10.81
C GLN A 206 -19.63 8.05 -9.98
N LEU A 207 -19.42 8.59 -8.78
CA LEU A 207 -20.52 9.19 -8.01
C LEU A 207 -21.12 10.40 -8.72
N LYS A 208 -20.30 11.28 -9.31
CA LYS A 208 -20.81 12.44 -10.06
C LYS A 208 -21.63 12.00 -11.28
N GLU A 209 -21.24 10.90 -11.92
CA GLU A 209 -21.97 10.28 -13.03
C GLU A 209 -23.25 9.52 -12.58
N GLY A 210 -23.53 9.46 -11.27
CA GLY A 210 -24.67 8.75 -10.71
C GLY A 210 -24.55 7.23 -10.75
N ASN A 211 -23.32 6.69 -10.82
CA ASN A 211 -23.03 5.27 -10.68
C ASN A 211 -22.62 4.96 -9.23
N GLU A 212 -23.60 4.91 -8.33
CA GLU A 212 -23.36 4.67 -6.90
C GLU A 212 -22.67 3.33 -6.62
N VAL A 213 -23.05 2.27 -7.35
CA VAL A 213 -22.55 0.91 -7.11
C VAL A 213 -21.12 0.74 -7.62
N GLY A 214 -20.82 1.25 -8.82
CA GLY A 214 -19.44 1.22 -9.32
C GLY A 214 -18.49 2.08 -8.49
N ALA A 215 -18.96 3.24 -8.02
CA ALA A 215 -18.19 4.06 -7.08
C ALA A 215 -17.93 3.34 -5.75
N GLU A 216 -18.88 2.51 -5.30
CA GLU A 216 -18.73 1.71 -4.10
C GLU A 216 -17.67 0.62 -4.25
N ASP A 217 -17.74 -0.13 -5.34
CA ASP A 217 -16.78 -1.18 -5.67
C ASP A 217 -15.34 -0.62 -5.73
N LEU A 218 -15.15 0.52 -6.40
CA LEU A 218 -13.84 1.19 -6.43
C LEU A 218 -13.34 1.59 -5.03
N ARG A 219 -14.22 2.01 -4.12
CA ARG A 219 -13.85 2.31 -2.73
C ARG A 219 -13.46 1.05 -1.95
N VAL A 220 -14.15 -0.07 -2.15
CA VAL A 220 -13.75 -1.37 -1.59
C VAL A 220 -12.34 -1.69 -2.06
N GLN A 221 -12.10 -1.64 -3.36
CA GLN A 221 -10.80 -1.96 -3.94
C GLN A 221 -9.69 -1.07 -3.37
N ALA A 222 -9.95 0.24 -3.23
CA ALA A 222 -9.02 1.17 -2.60
C ALA A 222 -8.71 0.80 -1.14
N MET A 223 -9.74 0.45 -0.37
CA MET A 223 -9.63 0.05 1.02
C MET A 223 -8.86 -1.28 1.17
N GLY A 224 -9.08 -2.23 0.25
CA GLY A 224 -8.32 -3.47 0.16
C GLY A 224 -6.84 -3.25 -0.14
N ARG A 225 -6.51 -2.30 -1.03
CA ARG A 225 -5.12 -1.90 -1.32
C ARG A 225 -4.41 -1.28 -0.11
N LEU A 226 -5.16 -0.64 0.78
CA LEU A 226 -4.66 -0.11 2.05
C LEU A 226 -4.55 -1.17 3.16
N GLY A 227 -4.75 -2.46 2.83
CA GLY A 227 -4.61 -3.57 3.78
C GLY A 227 -5.70 -3.62 4.84
N LYS A 228 -6.86 -3.03 4.59
CA LYS A 228 -7.97 -2.97 5.56
C LYS A 228 -8.82 -4.24 5.61
N PHE A 229 -8.66 -5.12 4.62
CA PHE A 229 -9.39 -6.38 4.53
C PHE A 229 -8.40 -7.55 4.52
N ALA A 230 -8.61 -8.51 5.43
CA ALA A 230 -7.93 -9.80 5.44
C ALA A 230 -8.58 -10.77 4.44
N HIS A 231 -9.88 -10.65 4.21
CA HIS A 231 -10.64 -11.46 3.26
C HIS A 231 -11.21 -10.59 2.14
N GLN A 232 -10.88 -10.93 0.89
CA GLN A 232 -11.25 -10.15 -0.29
C GLN A 232 -11.98 -11.07 -1.27
N ALA A 233 -13.31 -11.05 -1.21
CA ALA A 233 -14.15 -11.77 -2.16
C ALA A 233 -14.15 -11.10 -3.54
N GLY A 234 -14.16 -9.76 -3.61
CA GLY A 234 -14.27 -9.00 -4.85
C GLY A 234 -13.01 -8.92 -5.71
N GLN A 235 -11.89 -9.54 -5.29
CA GLN A 235 -10.63 -9.54 -6.04
C GLN A 235 -10.35 -10.90 -6.71
N PRO A 236 -9.64 -10.92 -7.85
CA PRO A 236 -9.22 -12.15 -8.50
C PRO A 236 -8.30 -12.95 -7.56
N GLY A 237 -8.77 -14.13 -7.16
CA GLY A 237 -8.05 -15.06 -6.28
C GLY A 237 -7.78 -16.39 -6.96
N PRO A 238 -7.10 -17.34 -6.30
CA PRO A 238 -6.89 -18.69 -6.84
C PRO A 238 -8.20 -19.42 -7.13
N GLU A 239 -9.28 -19.07 -6.40
CA GLU A 239 -10.62 -19.64 -6.58
C GLU A 239 -11.48 -18.89 -7.61
N GLN A 240 -11.13 -17.63 -7.97
CA GLN A 240 -11.89 -16.82 -8.92
C GLN A 240 -11.01 -16.29 -10.07
N PRO A 241 -11.23 -16.72 -11.32
CA PRO A 241 -10.53 -16.22 -12.48
C PRO A 241 -10.70 -14.70 -12.65
N ALA A 242 -9.64 -14.00 -13.07
CA ALA A 242 -9.72 -12.59 -13.41
C ALA A 242 -10.78 -12.27 -14.49
N ALA A 243 -11.09 -13.25 -15.34
CA ALA A 243 -12.13 -13.17 -16.36
C ALA A 243 -13.52 -12.90 -15.76
N SER A 244 -13.88 -13.56 -14.66
CA SER A 244 -15.19 -13.42 -14.01
C SER A 244 -15.39 -12.01 -13.45
N VAL A 245 -14.34 -11.45 -12.83
CA VAL A 245 -14.36 -10.09 -12.28
C VAL A 245 -14.50 -9.06 -13.39
N SER A 246 -13.76 -9.21 -14.49
CA SER A 246 -13.88 -8.31 -15.65
C SER A 246 -15.26 -8.38 -16.29
N GLN A 247 -15.84 -9.58 -16.41
CA GLN A 247 -17.15 -9.78 -17.01
C GLN A 247 -18.26 -9.10 -16.19
N VAL A 248 -18.24 -9.24 -14.86
CA VAL A 248 -19.19 -8.57 -13.96
C VAL A 248 -19.09 -7.04 -14.10
N ALA A 249 -17.87 -6.49 -14.14
CA ALA A 249 -17.66 -5.05 -14.28
C ALA A 249 -18.17 -4.52 -15.65
N GLU A 250 -17.92 -5.26 -16.73
CA GLU A 250 -18.38 -4.91 -18.07
C GLU A 250 -19.91 -4.93 -18.18
N VAL A 251 -20.55 -6.00 -17.71
CA VAL A 251 -22.02 -6.13 -17.69
C VAL A 251 -22.65 -5.01 -16.88
N ARG A 252 -22.09 -4.70 -15.70
CA ARG A 252 -22.57 -3.61 -14.83
C ARG A 252 -22.52 -2.26 -15.56
N ALA A 253 -21.41 -1.95 -16.23
CA ALA A 253 -21.25 -0.69 -16.96
C ALA A 253 -22.25 -0.56 -18.12
N GLY A 254 -22.57 -1.68 -18.80
CA GLY A 254 -23.52 -1.73 -19.91
C GLY A 254 -25.01 -1.75 -19.48
N ALA A 255 -25.32 -2.09 -18.23
CA ALA A 255 -26.68 -2.43 -17.79
C ALA A 255 -27.73 -1.34 -18.06
N LYS A 256 -27.39 -0.05 -17.93
CA LYS A 256 -28.33 1.06 -18.21
C LYS A 256 -28.79 1.11 -19.67
N ARG A 257 -28.00 0.56 -20.59
CA ARG A 257 -28.29 0.50 -22.03
C ARG A 257 -28.70 -0.90 -22.49
N SER A 258 -28.81 -1.84 -21.55
CA SER A 258 -29.18 -3.22 -21.85
C SER A 258 -30.64 -3.28 -22.33
N PRO A 259 -30.96 -4.08 -23.35
CA PRO A 259 -32.34 -4.35 -23.75
C PRO A 259 -33.07 -5.30 -22.79
N ALA A 260 -32.37 -5.85 -21.79
CA ALA A 260 -32.92 -6.84 -20.87
C ALA A 260 -34.14 -6.31 -20.08
N THR A 261 -35.09 -7.20 -19.83
CA THR A 261 -36.28 -6.93 -19.02
C THR A 261 -36.14 -7.49 -17.59
N PRO A 262 -36.90 -6.99 -16.60
CA PRO A 262 -36.87 -7.54 -15.24
C PRO A 262 -37.20 -9.03 -15.17
N ASP A 263 -38.11 -9.53 -16.02
CA ASP A 263 -38.48 -10.95 -16.04
C ASP A 263 -37.36 -11.82 -16.63
N GLU A 264 -36.65 -11.35 -17.65
CA GLU A 264 -35.45 -12.02 -18.16
C GLU A 264 -34.35 -12.07 -17.10
N VAL A 265 -34.10 -10.97 -16.39
CA VAL A 265 -33.11 -10.93 -15.30
C VAL A 265 -33.51 -11.87 -14.16
N ARG A 266 -34.80 -11.97 -13.81
CA ARG A 266 -35.30 -12.97 -12.86
C ARG A 266 -35.03 -14.40 -13.35
N GLY A 267 -35.19 -14.66 -14.64
CA GLY A 267 -34.83 -15.94 -15.26
C GLY A 267 -33.33 -16.27 -15.13
N LEU A 268 -32.45 -15.27 -15.24
CA LEU A 268 -31.02 -15.45 -15.04
C LEU A 268 -30.66 -15.82 -13.59
N PHE A 269 -31.35 -15.24 -12.60
CA PHE A 269 -31.18 -15.60 -11.19
C PHE A 269 -31.59 -17.05 -10.88
N ALA A 270 -32.51 -17.63 -11.65
CA ALA A 270 -32.94 -19.03 -11.46
C ALA A 270 -31.98 -20.05 -12.10
N SER A 271 -30.94 -19.59 -12.81
CA SER A 271 -30.03 -20.47 -13.53
C SER A 271 -29.03 -21.20 -12.62
N ASP A 272 -28.75 -22.46 -12.95
CA ASP A 272 -27.66 -23.22 -12.32
C ASP A 272 -26.26 -22.80 -12.81
N ASP A 273 -26.19 -22.01 -13.88
CA ASP A 273 -24.94 -21.42 -14.37
C ASP A 273 -24.50 -20.21 -13.51
N GLU A 274 -23.31 -20.30 -12.91
CA GLU A 274 -22.73 -19.23 -12.08
C GLU A 274 -22.55 -17.92 -12.86
N GLY A 275 -22.11 -17.99 -14.12
CA GLY A 275 -21.92 -16.83 -14.98
C GLY A 275 -23.23 -16.08 -15.22
N LEU A 276 -24.33 -16.80 -15.44
CA LEU A 276 -25.66 -16.20 -15.62
C LEU A 276 -26.19 -15.56 -14.33
N ARG A 277 -26.00 -16.20 -13.17
CA ARG A 277 -26.36 -15.59 -11.87
C ARG A 277 -25.57 -14.32 -11.60
N LEU A 278 -24.26 -14.35 -11.84
CA LEU A 278 -23.37 -13.19 -11.69
C LEU A 278 -23.72 -12.08 -12.70
N GLN A 279 -24.13 -12.44 -13.92
CA GLN A 279 -24.64 -11.50 -14.90
C GLN A 279 -25.94 -10.83 -14.41
N ALA A 280 -26.85 -11.58 -13.79
CA ALA A 280 -28.09 -11.04 -13.20
C ALA A 280 -27.78 -10.02 -12.08
N LEU A 281 -26.83 -10.35 -11.20
CA LEU A 281 -26.33 -9.44 -10.18
C LEU A 281 -25.69 -8.19 -10.79
N ALA A 282 -24.85 -8.33 -11.81
CA ALA A 282 -24.20 -7.21 -12.49
C ALA A 282 -25.21 -6.29 -13.20
N LEU A 283 -26.22 -6.84 -13.87
CA LEU A 283 -27.31 -6.09 -14.49
C LEU A 283 -28.10 -5.30 -13.44
N THR A 284 -28.40 -5.94 -12.31
CA THR A 284 -29.09 -5.29 -11.18
C THR A 284 -28.26 -4.16 -10.57
N GLN A 285 -26.94 -4.36 -10.43
CA GLN A 285 -26.02 -3.35 -9.91
C GLN A 285 -25.95 -2.11 -10.82
N GLY A 286 -25.93 -2.29 -12.14
CA GLY A 286 -25.85 -1.18 -13.09
C GLY A 286 -27.20 -0.51 -13.38
N ASN A 287 -28.30 -1.26 -13.26
CA ASN A 287 -29.66 -0.74 -13.36
C ASN A 287 -30.59 -1.42 -12.34
N ALA A 288 -30.79 -0.78 -11.20
CA ALA A 288 -31.65 -1.28 -10.11
C ALA A 288 -33.12 -1.49 -10.50
N ALA A 289 -33.58 -0.98 -11.66
CA ALA A 289 -34.93 -1.26 -12.17
C ALA A 289 -35.09 -2.66 -12.77
N LEU A 290 -33.98 -3.30 -13.18
CA LEU A 290 -33.97 -4.66 -13.72
C LEU A 290 -33.95 -5.73 -12.62
N GLY A 291 -33.51 -5.36 -11.42
CA GLY A 291 -33.37 -6.29 -10.31
C GLY A 291 -34.68 -6.64 -9.64
N ASP A 292 -34.79 -7.90 -9.23
CA ASP A 292 -35.87 -8.41 -8.40
C ASP A 292 -35.40 -8.52 -6.94
N PHE A 293 -36.15 -7.92 -6.01
CA PHE A 293 -35.72 -7.84 -4.61
C PHE A 293 -35.65 -9.22 -3.94
N GLU A 294 -36.62 -10.09 -4.19
CA GLU A 294 -36.65 -11.43 -3.58
C GLU A 294 -35.44 -12.25 -4.06
N SER A 295 -35.14 -12.16 -5.35
CA SER A 295 -33.97 -12.82 -5.94
C SER A 295 -32.66 -12.32 -5.32
N VAL A 296 -32.48 -11.01 -5.15
CA VAL A 296 -31.27 -10.46 -4.52
C VAL A 296 -31.18 -10.83 -3.04
N LEU A 297 -32.31 -10.84 -2.33
CA LEU A 297 -32.36 -11.21 -0.91
C LEU A 297 -31.95 -12.67 -0.70
N GLU A 298 -32.42 -13.58 -1.56
CA GLU A 298 -32.06 -15.00 -1.51
C GLU A 298 -30.54 -15.22 -1.59
N TYR A 299 -29.83 -14.43 -2.41
CA TYR A 299 -28.38 -14.53 -2.57
C TYR A 299 -27.58 -13.90 -1.43
N ILE A 300 -28.21 -13.07 -0.61
CA ILE A 300 -27.62 -12.57 0.64
C ILE A 300 -27.85 -13.59 1.75
N GLU A 301 -29.02 -14.21 1.81
CA GLU A 301 -29.35 -15.19 2.85
C GLU A 301 -28.65 -16.55 2.62
N HIS A 302 -28.54 -16.99 1.37
CA HIS A 302 -28.01 -18.30 1.01
C HIS A 302 -26.94 -18.19 -0.09
N PRO A 303 -25.80 -17.52 0.18
CA PRO A 303 -24.75 -17.34 -0.80
C PRO A 303 -24.06 -18.66 -1.16
N ARG A 304 -23.88 -18.93 -2.45
CA ARG A 304 -23.15 -20.12 -2.93
C ARG A 304 -21.63 -19.94 -2.90
N SER A 305 -21.16 -18.70 -3.01
CA SER A 305 -19.74 -18.35 -2.91
C SER A 305 -19.54 -16.98 -2.26
N ALA A 306 -18.32 -16.72 -1.76
CA ALA A 306 -17.98 -15.41 -1.23
C ALA A 306 -18.10 -14.31 -2.30
N PHE A 307 -17.74 -14.62 -3.55
CA PHE A 307 -17.83 -13.69 -4.68
C PHE A 307 -19.28 -13.38 -5.07
N GLU A 308 -20.16 -14.38 -5.09
CA GLU A 308 -21.59 -14.16 -5.31
C GLU A 308 -22.18 -13.30 -4.18
N HIS A 309 -21.84 -13.62 -2.91
CA HIS A 309 -22.32 -12.84 -1.75
C HIS A 309 -21.90 -11.37 -1.84
N TYR A 310 -20.64 -11.11 -2.20
CA TYR A 310 -20.13 -9.76 -2.41
C TYR A 310 -20.94 -8.99 -3.45
N ASN A 311 -21.23 -9.63 -4.59
CA ASN A 311 -22.01 -9.02 -5.66
C ASN A 311 -23.50 -8.84 -5.31
N ALA A 312 -24.07 -9.75 -4.51
CA ALA A 312 -25.44 -9.61 -3.98
C ALA A 312 -25.56 -8.41 -3.05
N LEU A 313 -24.59 -8.19 -2.16
CA LEU A 313 -24.54 -7.01 -1.29
C LEU A 313 -24.43 -5.71 -2.10
N LEU A 314 -23.59 -5.67 -3.14
CA LEU A 314 -23.51 -4.51 -4.05
C LEU A 314 -24.83 -4.25 -4.78
N ALA A 315 -25.49 -5.31 -5.26
CA ALA A 315 -26.79 -5.21 -5.93
C ALA A 315 -27.85 -4.64 -4.99
N ALA A 316 -27.98 -5.19 -3.78
CA ALA A 316 -28.92 -4.71 -2.76
C ALA A 316 -28.67 -3.25 -2.39
N ARG A 317 -27.40 -2.85 -2.26
CA ARG A 317 -27.04 -1.45 -2.03
C ARG A 317 -27.55 -0.52 -3.13
N GLY A 318 -27.39 -0.92 -4.39
CA GLY A 318 -27.88 -0.16 -5.55
C GLY A 318 -29.40 -0.01 -5.56
N MET A 319 -30.12 -0.99 -5.01
CA MET A 319 -31.59 -0.99 -4.95
C MET A 319 -32.16 -0.16 -3.80
N LEU A 320 -31.35 0.24 -2.81
CA LEU A 320 -31.83 0.84 -1.54
C LEU A 320 -32.82 2.01 -1.70
N SER A 321 -32.61 2.88 -2.71
CA SER A 321 -33.49 4.03 -2.96
C SER A 321 -34.88 3.65 -3.48
N ARG A 322 -35.05 2.43 -4.00
CA ARG A 322 -36.30 1.91 -4.58
C ARG A 322 -37.07 0.98 -3.64
N LEU A 323 -36.43 0.46 -2.59
CA LEU A 323 -37.04 -0.52 -1.70
C LEU A 323 -38.15 0.10 -0.85
N GLY A 324 -39.25 -0.63 -0.66
CA GLY A 324 -40.31 -0.27 0.29
C GLY A 324 -39.90 -0.43 1.76
N ARG A 325 -40.74 -0.01 2.71
CA ARG A 325 -40.45 -0.16 4.16
C ARG A 325 -40.23 -1.61 4.56
N ASP A 326 -41.10 -2.51 4.12
CA ASP A 326 -41.04 -3.93 4.49
C ASP A 326 -39.80 -4.62 3.89
N GLN A 327 -39.49 -4.30 2.64
CA GLN A 327 -38.28 -4.80 1.96
C GLN A 327 -37.01 -4.31 2.66
N ARG A 328 -36.96 -3.04 3.07
CA ARG A 328 -35.83 -2.50 3.85
C ARG A 328 -35.65 -3.20 5.19
N MET A 329 -36.75 -3.51 5.89
CA MET A 329 -36.70 -4.27 7.14
C MET A 329 -36.19 -5.70 6.92
N ARG A 330 -36.69 -6.40 5.88
CA ARG A 330 -36.21 -7.75 5.55
C ARG A 330 -34.73 -7.76 5.16
N LEU A 331 -34.29 -6.81 4.34
CA LEU A 331 -32.87 -6.66 3.98
C LEU A 331 -32.00 -6.39 5.22
N ARG A 332 -32.45 -5.51 6.13
CA ARG A 332 -31.73 -5.25 7.39
C ARG A 332 -31.56 -6.54 8.20
N THR A 333 -32.63 -7.30 8.37
CA THR A 333 -32.61 -8.57 9.11
C THR A 333 -31.67 -9.58 8.47
N ALA A 334 -31.77 -9.78 7.15
CA ALA A 334 -30.90 -10.70 6.41
C ALA A 334 -29.41 -10.34 6.56
N VAL A 335 -29.07 -9.06 6.41
CA VAL A 335 -27.68 -8.59 6.57
C VAL A 335 -27.20 -8.80 8.01
N ILE A 336 -28.00 -8.44 9.03
CA ILE A 336 -27.61 -8.65 10.43
C ILE A 336 -27.41 -10.13 10.73
N ASN A 337 -28.29 -11.01 10.23
CA ASN A 337 -28.15 -12.45 10.42
C ASN A 337 -26.83 -12.96 9.81
N GLN A 338 -26.46 -12.50 8.61
CA GLN A 338 -25.18 -12.82 7.99
C GLN A 338 -23.97 -12.27 8.77
N LEU A 339 -24.09 -11.12 9.45
CA LEU A 339 -23.04 -10.55 10.28
C LEU A 339 -22.84 -11.30 11.61
N LEU A 340 -23.87 -11.99 12.09
CA LEU A 340 -23.86 -12.72 13.36
C LEU A 340 -23.64 -14.23 13.19
N ALA A 341 -23.90 -14.76 12.00
CA ALA A 341 -23.72 -16.18 11.70
C ALA A 341 -22.23 -16.58 11.79
N PRO A 342 -21.90 -17.74 12.41
CA PRO A 342 -20.52 -18.21 12.53
C PRO A 342 -19.81 -18.37 11.18
N ASP A 343 -20.52 -18.87 10.18
CA ASP A 343 -20.03 -19.10 8.81
C ASP A 343 -20.48 -17.98 7.84
N GLY A 344 -20.93 -16.84 8.37
CA GLY A 344 -21.47 -15.72 7.60
C GLY A 344 -20.39 -14.79 7.04
N ILE A 345 -20.55 -13.49 7.29
CA ILE A 345 -19.63 -12.45 6.81
C ILE A 345 -18.47 -12.25 7.81
N PRO A 346 -17.21 -12.49 7.42
CA PRO A 346 -16.06 -12.33 8.31
C PRO A 346 -15.80 -10.85 8.68
N ASP A 347 -15.34 -10.57 9.90
CA ASP A 347 -15.14 -9.21 10.42
C ASP A 347 -14.16 -8.36 9.57
N ALA A 348 -13.02 -8.92 9.20
CA ALA A 348 -12.01 -8.23 8.38
C ALA A 348 -12.21 -8.50 6.88
N SER A 349 -13.43 -8.35 6.37
CA SER A 349 -13.75 -8.61 4.96
C SER A 349 -14.32 -7.40 4.21
N ASP A 350 -14.14 -7.41 2.90
CA ASP A 350 -14.81 -6.47 1.99
C ASP A 350 -16.35 -6.57 2.08
N ARG A 351 -16.89 -7.78 2.21
CA ARG A 351 -18.31 -8.04 2.42
C ARG A 351 -18.86 -7.35 3.68
N ARG A 352 -18.12 -7.40 4.80
CA ARG A 352 -18.47 -6.71 6.06
C ARG A 352 -18.62 -5.22 5.85
N TRP A 353 -17.65 -4.63 5.16
CA TRP A 353 -17.66 -3.20 4.87
C TRP A 353 -18.88 -2.78 4.03
N ILE A 354 -19.32 -3.60 3.07
CA ILE A 354 -20.52 -3.29 2.28
C ILE A 354 -21.76 -3.44 3.16
N ALA A 355 -21.86 -4.54 3.92
CA ALA A 355 -22.97 -4.85 4.82
C ALA A 355 -23.21 -3.72 5.84
N GLU A 356 -22.17 -3.26 6.53
CA GLU A 356 -22.28 -2.16 7.50
C GLU A 356 -22.77 -0.87 6.85
N ARG A 357 -22.38 -0.63 5.60
CA ARG A 357 -22.76 0.58 4.87
C ARG A 357 -24.18 0.51 4.31
N ILE A 358 -24.66 -0.69 4.00
CA ILE A 358 -26.09 -0.95 3.78
C ILE A 358 -26.88 -0.62 5.04
N LEU A 359 -26.47 -1.16 6.21
CA LEU A 359 -27.14 -0.90 7.49
C LEU A 359 -27.18 0.60 7.83
N ALA A 360 -26.04 1.29 7.68
CA ALA A 360 -25.95 2.72 7.93
C ALA A 360 -26.90 3.54 7.02
N LYS A 361 -27.00 3.18 5.73
CA LYS A 361 -27.91 3.87 4.78
C LYS A 361 -29.37 3.56 5.08
N LEU A 362 -29.69 2.32 5.49
CA LEU A 362 -31.04 1.94 5.93
C LEU A 362 -31.46 2.72 7.18
N ASP A 363 -30.56 2.89 8.15
CA ASP A 363 -30.81 3.68 9.35
C ASP A 363 -31.04 5.15 9.02
N ALA A 364 -30.21 5.74 8.15
CA ALA A 364 -30.38 7.12 7.70
C ALA A 364 -31.74 7.37 7.01
N ILE A 365 -32.20 6.41 6.18
CA ILE A 365 -33.51 6.50 5.51
C ILE A 365 -34.67 6.39 6.52
N GLY A 366 -34.50 5.60 7.58
CA GLY A 366 -35.50 5.43 8.65
C GLY A 366 -35.73 6.68 9.51
N HIS A 367 -34.78 7.61 9.55
CA HIS A 367 -34.80 8.81 10.41
C HIS A 367 -35.37 10.07 9.74
N LEU A 368 -35.90 10.00 8.50
CA LEU A 368 -36.56 11.16 7.89
C LEU A 368 -37.86 11.50 8.67
N PRO A 369 -37.97 12.70 9.29
CA PRO A 369 -39.19 13.07 10.01
C PRO A 369 -40.36 13.10 9.03
N ALA A 370 -41.48 12.49 9.42
CA ALA A 370 -42.73 12.60 8.67
C ALA A 370 -43.02 14.08 8.42
N ALA A 371 -43.26 14.45 7.16
CA ALA A 371 -43.65 15.82 6.80
C ALA A 371 -44.80 16.25 7.72
N ARG A 372 -44.64 17.41 8.39
CA ARG A 372 -45.71 17.97 9.20
C ARG A 372 -46.96 18.05 8.34
N PRO A 373 -48.14 17.61 8.81
CA PRO A 373 -49.37 17.82 8.09
C PRO A 373 -49.53 19.32 7.85
N SER A 374 -49.65 19.71 6.59
CA SER A 374 -49.98 21.06 6.17
C SER A 374 -51.40 21.37 6.62
N GLY A 375 -51.54 22.08 7.73
CA GLY A 375 -52.80 22.65 8.20
C GLY A 375 -53.00 22.51 9.70
N VAL A 376 -52.51 23.50 10.45
CA VAL A 376 -53.26 24.20 11.51
C VAL A 376 -52.83 25.67 11.47
#